data_AF-A0A1S2NWB9-F1
#
_entry.id   AF-A0A1S2NWB9-F1
#
_cell.length_a   1.000
_cell.length_b   1.000
_cell.length_c   1.000
_cell.angle_alpha   90.00
_cell.angle_beta   90.00
_cell.angle_gamma   90.00
#
_symmetry.space_group_name_H-M   'P 1'
#
loop_
_entity.id
_entity.type
_entity.pdbx_description
1 polymer ?
#
loop_
_entity_poly.entity_id
_entity_poly.type
_entity_poly.pdbx_seq_one_letter_code
_entity_poly.pdbx_strand_id
1 'polypeptide(L)'
;MEEIIAFVLVPAGYLAGLAVFLTVAPAIVLLRAAALLMQLLAGHIRLLAGVLVRRTPEFQILPPYRPQDEEVKAYRNYFFGPGARDLRQVLTLQRRSYARTTADSLRAVTSRQFTAPTRTRALTVPYGLTLYAGLVLGAALSPVPLALLLALYGLLLLLLTGGAHLLAGALRAVDRTMLYMRRLPTGMICPHCYERVPYPAYDCPRPTCRRRHADIRPGTYGILRRRCECGQRMPTLLMLMSREARLQAYCTHPHCGKPMNADAGHMPEVVVPLIGGQAAGKTQLMAAMLLALENAAVNGGPALRLADDDTEAGYQVLREILRIQGHTRGTQKDLPRAHSFVLGAGRAERLVHLFDTAGERFVDRDETDALRYARAARTFVFVLDPMAVDDFWTRLEPSPGPLLDRTLASTVHPEEVFGRSVQAVAAMGAPVRHSRLAVALSKTDLLAEHGLAPDRLDDSDTARAWIRDKLGLHSLVQAMELDFQEVRFFCTAAVADETARVDASISRFVEWCLRP
;
A
#
# COMPACT_ATOMS: atom_id res chain seq x y z
N MET A 1 -6.55 -103.72 -16.51
CA MET A 1 -7.40 -102.66 -17.11
C MET A 1 -7.41 -101.41 -16.24
N GLU A 2 -7.64 -101.53 -14.93
CA GLU A 2 -7.55 -100.41 -13.97
C GLU A 2 -6.19 -99.70 -13.97
N GLU A 3 -5.07 -100.42 -14.05
CA GLU A 3 -3.73 -99.82 -14.10
C GLU A 3 -3.47 -99.00 -15.37
N ILE A 4 -3.94 -99.44 -16.53
CA ILE A 4 -3.80 -98.71 -17.80
C ILE A 4 -4.65 -97.42 -17.78
N ILE A 5 -5.85 -97.49 -17.21
CA ILE A 5 -6.73 -96.34 -17.03
C ILE A 5 -6.08 -95.32 -16.08
N ALA A 6 -5.53 -95.77 -14.96
CA ALA A 6 -4.90 -94.90 -13.96
C ALA A 6 -3.56 -94.29 -14.41
N PHE A 7 -2.71 -95.04 -15.11
CA PHE A 7 -1.35 -94.60 -15.46
C PHE A 7 -1.21 -93.98 -16.85
N VAL A 8 -2.12 -94.22 -17.80
CA VAL A 8 -2.01 -93.70 -19.17
C VAL A 8 -3.16 -92.76 -19.52
N LEU A 9 -4.41 -93.16 -19.28
CA LEU A 9 -5.57 -92.35 -19.67
C LEU A 9 -5.76 -91.11 -18.80
N VAL A 10 -5.54 -91.20 -17.48
CA VAL A 10 -5.64 -90.04 -16.57
C VAL A 10 -4.58 -88.96 -16.88
N PRO A 11 -3.28 -89.28 -17.05
CA PRO A 11 -2.29 -88.29 -17.47
C PRO A 11 -2.52 -87.74 -18.88
N ALA A 12 -2.91 -88.58 -19.84
CA ALA A 12 -3.21 -88.13 -21.20
C ALA A 12 -4.41 -87.17 -21.23
N GLY A 13 -5.48 -87.48 -20.47
CA GLY A 13 -6.63 -86.60 -20.30
C GLY A 13 -6.28 -85.27 -19.61
N TYR A 14 -5.40 -85.31 -18.59
CA TYR A 14 -4.88 -84.10 -17.96
C TYR A 14 -4.06 -83.23 -18.92
N LEU A 15 -3.17 -83.84 -19.72
CA LEU A 15 -2.36 -83.12 -20.72
C LEU A 15 -3.23 -82.51 -21.83
N ALA A 16 -4.25 -83.23 -22.31
CA ALA A 16 -5.22 -82.70 -23.26
C ALA A 16 -6.01 -81.52 -22.67
N GLY A 17 -6.46 -81.64 -21.41
CA GLY A 17 -7.11 -80.55 -20.68
C GLY A 17 -6.19 -79.33 -20.49
N LEU A 18 -4.91 -79.55 -20.19
CA LEU A 18 -3.91 -78.50 -20.07
C LEU A 18 -3.64 -77.81 -21.41
N ALA A 19 -3.60 -78.54 -22.52
CA ALA A 19 -3.46 -77.99 -23.86
C ALA A 19 -4.63 -77.08 -24.23
N VAL A 20 -5.87 -77.50 -23.93
CA VAL A 20 -7.06 -76.65 -24.09
C VAL A 20 -6.99 -75.43 -23.16
N PHE A 21 -6.55 -75.59 -21.91
CA PHE A 21 -6.37 -74.46 -20.99
C PHE A 21 -5.35 -73.43 -21.50
N LEU A 22 -4.24 -73.88 -22.09
CA LEU A 22 -3.20 -73.01 -22.62
C LEU A 22 -3.69 -72.10 -23.76
N THR A 23 -4.73 -72.49 -24.51
CA THR A 23 -5.33 -71.61 -25.53
C THR A 23 -6.15 -70.48 -24.91
N VAL A 24 -6.76 -70.72 -23.74
CA VAL A 24 -7.58 -69.73 -23.01
C VAL A 24 -6.74 -68.92 -22.00
N ALA A 25 -5.59 -69.43 -21.58
CA ALA A 25 -4.70 -68.81 -20.61
C ALA A 25 -4.32 -67.34 -20.94
N PRO A 26 -3.99 -66.95 -22.20
CA PRO A 26 -3.74 -65.55 -22.54
C PRO A 26 -4.93 -64.63 -22.28
N ALA A 27 -6.15 -65.10 -22.55
CA ALA A 27 -7.37 -64.34 -22.27
C ALA A 27 -7.55 -64.11 -20.76
N ILE A 28 -7.28 -65.13 -19.93
CA ILE A 28 -7.33 -65.02 -18.46
C ILE A 28 -6.28 -64.01 -17.95
N VAL A 29 -5.06 -64.05 -18.49
CA VAL A 29 -3.99 -63.09 -18.18
C VAL A 29 -4.45 -61.66 -18.48
N LEU A 30 -4.99 -61.41 -19.68
CA LEU A 30 -5.45 -60.09 -20.09
C LEU A 30 -6.63 -59.59 -19.25
N LEU A 31 -7.63 -60.44 -18.99
CA LEU A 31 -8.77 -60.10 -18.14
C LEU A 31 -8.33 -59.77 -16.71
N ARG A 32 -7.37 -60.51 -16.15
CA ARG A 32 -6.87 -60.23 -14.81
C ARG A 32 -6.04 -58.95 -14.76
N ALA A 33 -5.22 -58.69 -15.77
CA ALA A 33 -4.47 -57.44 -15.93
C ALA A 33 -5.42 -56.24 -16.02
N ALA A 34 -6.47 -56.34 -16.84
CA ALA A 34 -7.50 -55.32 -16.99
C ALA A 34 -8.28 -55.08 -15.69
N ALA A 35 -8.62 -56.15 -14.95
CA ALA A 35 -9.29 -56.03 -13.66
C ALA A 35 -8.44 -55.27 -12.62
N LEU A 36 -7.14 -55.56 -12.53
CA LEU A 36 -6.23 -54.83 -11.64
C LEU A 36 -6.09 -53.37 -12.05
N LEU A 37 -5.93 -53.10 -13.36
CA LEU A 37 -5.89 -51.76 -13.90
C LEU A 37 -7.14 -50.96 -13.53
N MET A 38 -8.33 -51.52 -13.76
CA MET A 38 -9.60 -50.88 -13.43
C MET A 38 -9.75 -50.62 -11.92
N GLN A 39 -9.30 -51.55 -11.08
CA GLN A 39 -9.31 -51.38 -9.62
C GLN A 39 -8.41 -50.22 -9.17
N LEU A 40 -7.23 -50.09 -9.78
CA LEU A 40 -6.30 -48.99 -9.50
C LEU A 40 -6.82 -47.63 -10.01
N LEU A 41 -7.42 -47.59 -11.21
CA LEU A 41 -8.03 -46.39 -11.76
C LEU A 41 -9.22 -45.91 -10.91
N ALA A 42 -10.11 -46.83 -10.52
CA ALA A 42 -11.20 -46.53 -9.59
C ALA A 42 -10.68 -46.10 -8.21
N GLY A 43 -9.54 -46.64 -7.77
CA GLY A 43 -8.81 -46.17 -6.60
C GLY A 43 -8.34 -44.71 -6.73
N HIS A 44 -7.73 -44.36 -7.85
CA HIS A 44 -7.27 -42.99 -8.13
C HIS A 44 -8.41 -41.98 -8.12
N ILE A 45 -9.54 -42.28 -8.77
CA ILE A 45 -10.72 -41.39 -8.77
C ILE A 45 -11.24 -41.18 -7.34
N ARG A 46 -11.34 -42.26 -6.54
CA ARG A 46 -11.74 -42.16 -5.13
C ARG A 46 -10.77 -41.34 -4.29
N LEU A 47 -9.46 -41.46 -4.52
CA LEU A 47 -8.44 -40.66 -3.84
C LEU A 47 -8.56 -39.18 -4.23
N LEU A 48 -8.72 -38.87 -5.51
CA LEU A 48 -8.85 -37.50 -5.99
C LEU A 48 -10.11 -36.83 -5.42
N ALA A 49 -11.26 -37.51 -5.48
CA ALA A 49 -12.50 -37.05 -4.86
C ALA A 49 -12.40 -36.97 -3.32
N GLY A 50 -11.67 -37.90 -2.71
CA GLY A 50 -11.38 -37.93 -1.28
C GLY A 50 -10.59 -36.71 -0.82
N VAL A 51 -9.51 -36.36 -1.53
CA VAL A 51 -8.64 -35.22 -1.19
C VAL A 51 -9.31 -33.89 -1.52
N LEU A 52 -9.93 -33.75 -2.69
CA LEU A 52 -10.47 -32.46 -3.15
C LEU A 52 -11.83 -32.12 -2.54
N VAL A 53 -12.74 -33.09 -2.50
CA VAL A 53 -14.17 -32.87 -2.16
C VAL A 53 -14.48 -33.32 -0.74
N ARG A 54 -14.27 -34.61 -0.43
CA ARG A 54 -14.74 -35.20 0.85
C ARG A 54 -13.93 -34.76 2.06
N ARG A 55 -12.61 -34.60 1.88
CA ARG A 55 -11.69 -34.06 2.89
C ARG A 55 -11.77 -34.76 4.26
N THR A 56 -12.03 -36.07 4.28
CA THR A 56 -12.10 -36.86 5.51
C THR A 56 -10.70 -37.09 6.11
N PRO A 57 -10.59 -37.43 7.42
CA PRO A 57 -9.31 -37.67 8.08
C PRO A 57 -8.46 -38.76 7.41
N GLU A 58 -9.09 -39.72 6.74
CA GLU A 58 -8.43 -40.79 5.98
C GLU A 58 -7.60 -40.24 4.81
N PHE A 59 -8.06 -39.17 4.16
CA PHE A 59 -7.38 -38.58 3.00
C PHE A 59 -6.47 -37.42 3.40
N GLN A 60 -6.66 -36.77 4.55
CA GLN A 60 -5.84 -35.66 5.03
C GLN A 60 -4.64 -36.15 5.86
N ILE A 61 -3.53 -36.45 5.19
CA ILE A 61 -2.28 -36.84 5.86
C ILE A 61 -1.47 -35.61 6.30
N LEU A 62 -1.57 -34.50 5.55
CA LEU A 62 -0.85 -33.27 5.84
C LEU A 62 -1.79 -32.29 6.57
N PRO A 63 -1.32 -31.58 7.62
CA PRO A 63 -2.16 -30.62 8.32
C PRO A 63 -2.62 -29.51 7.36
N PRO A 64 -3.90 -29.09 7.45
CA PRO A 64 -4.41 -28.00 6.64
C PRO A 64 -3.71 -26.69 7.02
N TYR A 65 -3.60 -25.76 6.08
CA TYR A 65 -3.16 -24.39 6.43
C TYR A 65 -4.19 -23.79 7.38
N ARG A 66 -3.75 -23.52 8.62
CA ARG A 66 -4.55 -22.78 9.59
C ARG A 66 -4.12 -21.33 9.56
N PRO A 67 -5.05 -20.37 9.56
CA PRO A 67 -4.70 -18.95 9.63
C PRO A 67 -3.94 -18.59 10.92
N GLN A 68 -4.03 -19.44 11.96
CA GLN A 68 -3.34 -19.28 13.24
C GLN A 68 -1.83 -19.46 13.14
N ASP A 69 -1.37 -20.31 12.23
CA ASP A 69 0.05 -20.63 12.05
C ASP A 69 0.76 -19.63 11.12
N GLU A 70 -0.01 -18.76 10.45
CA GLU A 70 0.51 -17.74 9.56
C GLU A 70 0.91 -16.47 10.33
N GLU A 71 1.93 -15.78 9.85
CA GLU A 71 2.31 -14.44 10.34
C GLU A 71 1.14 -13.47 10.19
N VAL A 72 0.53 -13.45 9.01
CA VAL A 72 -0.69 -12.70 8.78
C VAL A 72 -1.88 -13.61 8.95
N LYS A 73 -2.67 -13.38 10.02
CA LYS A 73 -3.79 -14.23 10.45
C LYS A 73 -4.99 -14.22 9.48
N ALA A 74 -4.78 -14.78 8.30
CA ALA A 74 -5.71 -14.84 7.18
C ALA A 74 -5.56 -16.17 6.44
N TYR A 75 -6.62 -16.60 5.78
CA TYR A 75 -6.58 -17.82 4.97
C TYR A 75 -5.75 -17.60 3.70
N ARG A 76 -4.87 -18.55 3.39
CA ARG A 76 -4.19 -18.58 2.09
C ARG A 76 -5.17 -18.92 0.97
N ASN A 77 -5.01 -18.25 -0.16
CA ASN A 77 -5.69 -18.61 -1.38
C ASN A 77 -5.20 -20.00 -1.86
N TYR A 78 -6.11 -20.81 -2.43
CA TYR A 78 -5.84 -22.20 -2.79
C TYR A 78 -4.62 -22.36 -3.71
N PHE A 79 -4.48 -21.46 -4.68
CA PHE A 79 -3.40 -21.49 -5.67
C PHE A 79 -2.02 -21.08 -5.13
N PHE A 80 -1.95 -20.51 -3.91
CA PHE A 80 -0.72 -19.99 -3.29
C PHE A 80 -0.23 -20.89 -2.13
N GLY A 81 -0.39 -22.21 -2.26
CA GLY A 81 0.12 -23.18 -1.30
C GLY A 81 -0.75 -24.43 -1.14
N PRO A 82 -2.04 -24.30 -0.78
CA PRO A 82 -2.92 -25.45 -0.57
C PRO A 82 -2.97 -26.44 -1.75
N GLY A 83 -3.10 -25.96 -2.98
CA GLY A 83 -3.15 -26.84 -4.16
C GLY A 83 -1.89 -27.68 -4.36
N ALA A 84 -0.70 -27.09 -4.15
CA ALA A 84 0.56 -27.83 -4.23
C ALA A 84 0.73 -28.85 -3.07
N ARG A 85 0.05 -28.63 -1.95
CA ARG A 85 -0.02 -29.60 -0.85
C ARG A 85 -0.98 -30.75 -1.18
N ASP A 86 -2.14 -30.45 -1.73
CA ASP A 86 -3.12 -31.45 -2.16
C ASP A 86 -2.52 -32.37 -3.25
N LEU A 87 -1.74 -31.83 -4.19
CA LEU A 87 -1.00 -32.63 -5.17
C LEU A 87 0.00 -33.60 -4.51
N ARG A 88 0.77 -33.13 -3.50
CA ARG A 88 1.68 -33.99 -2.73
C ARG A 88 0.95 -35.07 -1.94
N GLN A 89 -0.23 -34.75 -1.42
CA GLN A 89 -1.08 -35.69 -0.71
C GLN A 89 -1.61 -36.79 -1.64
N VAL A 90 -2.12 -36.43 -2.82
CA VAL A 90 -2.56 -37.38 -3.85
C VAL A 90 -1.40 -38.27 -4.28
N LEU A 91 -0.22 -37.72 -4.56
CA LEU A 91 0.99 -38.48 -4.90
C LEU A 91 1.34 -39.53 -3.84
N THR A 92 1.33 -39.13 -2.57
CA THR A 92 1.68 -40.01 -1.44
C THR A 92 0.64 -41.12 -1.24
N LEU A 93 -0.64 -40.76 -1.29
CA LEU A 93 -1.76 -41.71 -1.16
C LEU A 93 -1.80 -42.68 -2.32
N GLN A 94 -1.56 -42.21 -3.55
CA GLN A 94 -1.55 -43.04 -4.74
C GLN A 94 -0.44 -44.09 -4.70
N ARG A 95 0.77 -43.73 -4.27
CA ARG A 95 1.86 -44.70 -4.07
C ARG A 95 1.50 -45.76 -3.03
N ARG A 96 0.94 -45.35 -1.89
CA ARG A 96 0.50 -46.27 -0.82
C ARG A 96 -0.63 -47.18 -1.28
N SER A 97 -1.62 -46.64 -1.99
CA SER A 97 -2.74 -47.40 -2.52
C SER A 97 -2.29 -48.40 -3.57
N TYR A 98 -1.40 -47.98 -4.48
CA TYR A 98 -0.82 -48.87 -5.49
C TYR A 98 -0.11 -50.06 -4.86
N ALA A 99 0.81 -49.82 -3.92
CA ALA A 99 1.55 -50.88 -3.24
C ALA A 99 0.62 -51.84 -2.49
N ARG A 100 -0.37 -51.31 -1.75
CA ARG A 100 -1.35 -52.12 -0.99
C ARG A 100 -2.23 -52.95 -1.92
N THR A 101 -2.87 -52.34 -2.91
CA THR A 101 -3.79 -53.05 -3.82
C THR A 101 -3.08 -54.16 -4.60
N THR A 102 -1.84 -53.92 -5.05
CA THR A 102 -1.03 -54.95 -5.72
C THR A 102 -0.64 -56.07 -4.75
N ALA A 103 -0.14 -55.74 -3.55
CA ALA A 103 0.22 -56.73 -2.54
C ALA A 103 -0.98 -57.55 -2.04
N ASP A 104 -2.15 -56.93 -1.85
CA ASP A 104 -3.40 -57.60 -1.46
C ASP A 104 -3.88 -58.53 -2.56
N SER A 105 -3.80 -58.09 -3.82
CA SER A 105 -4.16 -58.91 -4.98
C SER A 105 -3.24 -60.12 -5.15
N LEU A 106 -1.93 -59.94 -4.95
CA LEU A 106 -0.95 -61.02 -4.96
C LEU A 106 -1.26 -62.01 -3.83
N ARG A 107 -1.38 -61.52 -2.58
CA ARG A 107 -1.69 -62.35 -1.40
C ARG A 107 -3.00 -63.12 -1.56
N ALA A 108 -4.03 -62.52 -2.14
CA ALA A 108 -5.31 -63.18 -2.39
C ALA A 108 -5.18 -64.32 -3.41
N VAL A 109 -4.34 -64.18 -4.43
CA VAL A 109 -4.04 -65.27 -5.37
C VAL A 109 -3.19 -66.34 -4.70
N THR A 110 -2.16 -65.96 -3.93
CA THR A 110 -1.32 -66.89 -3.17
C THR A 110 -2.17 -67.77 -2.25
N SER A 111 -3.04 -67.13 -1.45
CA SER A 111 -3.80 -67.83 -0.42
C SER A 111 -4.84 -68.78 -1.00
N ARG A 112 -5.50 -68.38 -2.09
CA ARG A 112 -6.57 -69.16 -2.73
C ARG A 112 -6.07 -70.28 -3.62
N GLN A 113 -4.94 -70.08 -4.32
CA GLN A 113 -4.49 -71.03 -5.36
C GLN A 113 -3.32 -71.91 -4.92
N PHE A 114 -2.49 -71.47 -3.97
CA PHE A 114 -1.24 -72.15 -3.61
C PHE A 114 -1.23 -72.68 -2.16
N THR A 115 -1.82 -71.98 -1.18
CA THR A 115 -1.71 -72.38 0.23
C THR A 115 -2.95 -73.05 0.82
N ALA A 116 -4.13 -72.96 0.17
CA ALA A 116 -5.35 -73.62 0.65
C ALA A 116 -5.29 -75.17 0.47
N PRO A 117 -5.85 -75.97 1.40
CA PRO A 117 -5.82 -77.42 1.30
C PRO A 117 -6.99 -77.93 0.45
N THR A 118 -6.75 -78.32 -0.80
CA THR A 118 -7.74 -79.08 -1.60
C THR A 118 -7.06 -80.10 -2.51
N ARG A 119 -7.74 -81.24 -2.68
CA ARG A 119 -7.37 -82.46 -3.45
C ARG A 119 -6.95 -82.26 -4.91
N THR A 120 -6.86 -81.03 -5.43
CA THR A 120 -6.76 -80.71 -6.87
C THR A 120 -5.61 -79.75 -7.22
N ARG A 121 -4.46 -79.84 -6.55
CA ARG A 121 -3.26 -79.00 -6.82
C ARG A 121 -2.83 -78.98 -8.30
N ALA A 122 -3.01 -80.08 -9.02
CA ALA A 122 -2.67 -80.18 -10.44
C ALA A 122 -3.47 -79.21 -11.34
N LEU A 123 -4.68 -78.79 -10.92
CA LEU A 123 -5.53 -77.87 -11.65
C LEU A 123 -5.41 -76.42 -11.13
N THR A 124 -5.20 -76.23 -9.83
CA THR A 124 -5.14 -74.89 -9.22
C THR A 124 -3.82 -74.16 -9.47
N VAL A 125 -2.70 -74.88 -9.54
CA VAL A 125 -1.36 -74.29 -9.77
C VAL A 125 -1.23 -73.64 -11.16
N PRO A 126 -1.54 -74.31 -12.29
CA PRO A 126 -1.43 -73.66 -13.61
C PRO A 126 -2.38 -72.46 -13.73
N TYR A 127 -3.58 -72.52 -13.16
CA TYR A 127 -4.49 -71.38 -13.08
C TYR A 127 -3.96 -70.24 -12.18
N GLY A 128 -3.35 -70.56 -11.04
CA GLY A 128 -2.69 -69.58 -10.17
C GLY A 128 -1.53 -68.87 -10.85
N LEU A 129 -0.73 -69.58 -11.67
CA LEU A 129 0.37 -69.02 -12.45
C LEU A 129 -0.13 -68.05 -13.54
N THR A 130 -1.23 -68.38 -14.24
CA THR A 130 -1.82 -67.44 -15.22
C THR A 130 -2.38 -66.19 -14.55
N LEU A 131 -3.00 -66.32 -13.37
CA LEU A 131 -3.43 -65.16 -12.58
C LEU A 131 -2.25 -64.29 -12.11
N TYR A 132 -1.13 -64.89 -11.70
CA TYR A 132 0.09 -64.15 -11.36
C TYR A 132 0.65 -63.40 -12.57
N ALA A 133 0.75 -64.06 -13.73
CA ALA A 133 1.20 -63.41 -14.96
C ALA A 133 0.30 -62.20 -15.31
N GLY A 134 -1.02 -62.35 -15.18
CA GLY A 134 -1.97 -61.25 -15.34
C GLY A 134 -1.78 -60.11 -14.34
N LEU A 135 -1.49 -60.42 -13.06
CA LEU A 135 -1.20 -59.41 -12.04
C LEU A 135 0.12 -58.67 -12.31
N VAL A 136 1.18 -59.37 -12.69
CA VAL A 136 2.47 -58.75 -13.04
C VAL A 136 2.30 -57.85 -14.26
N LEU A 137 1.59 -58.31 -15.29
CA LEU A 137 1.30 -57.51 -16.47
C LEU A 137 0.46 -56.27 -16.11
N GLY A 138 -0.60 -56.43 -15.32
CA GLY A 138 -1.44 -55.31 -14.87
C GLY A 138 -0.66 -54.30 -14.00
N ALA A 139 0.22 -54.79 -13.13
CA ALA A 139 1.10 -53.94 -12.32
C ALA A 139 2.16 -53.23 -13.18
N ALA A 140 2.68 -53.86 -14.23
CA ALA A 140 3.62 -53.21 -15.14
C ALA A 140 2.96 -52.12 -16.00
N LEU A 141 1.72 -52.35 -16.45
CA LEU A 141 0.99 -51.44 -17.35
C LEU A 141 0.27 -50.29 -16.65
N SER A 142 -0.24 -50.51 -15.42
CA SER A 142 -1.05 -49.51 -14.70
C SER A 142 -0.35 -48.20 -14.30
N PRO A 143 0.97 -48.12 -14.07
CA PRO A 143 1.65 -46.86 -13.77
C PRO A 143 1.51 -45.82 -14.89
N VAL A 144 1.43 -46.24 -16.15
CA VAL A 144 1.35 -45.33 -17.31
C VAL A 144 0.08 -44.47 -17.28
N PRO A 145 -1.14 -45.03 -17.29
CA PRO A 145 -2.36 -44.21 -17.24
C PRO A 145 -2.50 -43.45 -15.90
N LEU A 146 -2.02 -44.04 -14.80
CA LEU A 146 -2.02 -43.39 -13.49
C LEU A 146 -1.09 -42.16 -13.44
N ALA A 147 0.08 -42.24 -14.06
CA ALA A 147 1.01 -41.13 -14.19
C ALA A 147 0.44 -40.06 -15.12
N LEU A 148 -0.22 -40.45 -16.22
CA LEU A 148 -0.87 -39.52 -17.15
C LEU A 148 -1.97 -38.70 -16.46
N LEU A 149 -2.88 -39.34 -15.71
CA LEU A 149 -3.94 -38.65 -14.98
C LEU A 149 -3.39 -37.67 -13.94
N LEU A 150 -2.34 -38.09 -13.23
CA LEU A 150 -1.67 -37.28 -12.23
C LEU A 150 -0.91 -36.10 -12.85
N ALA A 151 -0.25 -36.33 -14.00
CA ALA A 151 0.40 -35.29 -14.78
C ALA A 151 -0.62 -34.27 -15.32
N LEU A 152 -1.78 -34.74 -15.81
CA LEU A 152 -2.87 -33.87 -16.26
C LEU A 152 -3.40 -32.99 -15.11
N TYR A 153 -3.63 -33.58 -13.93
CA TYR A 153 -4.01 -32.83 -12.74
C TYR A 153 -2.94 -31.81 -12.31
N GLY A 154 -1.67 -32.22 -12.33
CA GLY A 154 -0.53 -31.33 -12.02
C GLY A 154 -0.41 -30.16 -13.02
N LEU A 155 -0.59 -30.43 -14.32
CA LEU A 155 -0.60 -29.42 -15.38
C LEU A 155 -1.76 -28.45 -15.21
N LEU A 156 -2.98 -28.95 -14.95
CA LEU A 156 -4.13 -28.10 -14.69
C LEU A 156 -3.89 -27.18 -13.49
N LEU A 157 -3.35 -27.74 -12.40
CA LEU A 157 -3.00 -26.94 -11.22
C LEU A 157 -1.94 -25.89 -11.54
N LEU A 158 -0.89 -26.26 -12.30
CA LEU A 158 0.17 -25.34 -12.71
C LEU A 158 -0.40 -24.19 -13.55
N LEU A 159 -1.27 -24.48 -14.53
CA LEU A 159 -1.90 -23.47 -15.37
C LEU A 159 -2.81 -22.54 -14.55
N LEU A 160 -3.63 -23.09 -13.66
CA LEU A 160 -4.51 -22.29 -12.80
C LEU A 160 -3.72 -21.45 -11.79
N THR A 161 -2.65 -22.00 -11.20
CA THR A 161 -1.75 -21.26 -10.32
C THR A 161 -1.02 -20.16 -11.08
N GLY A 162 -0.47 -20.45 -12.27
CA GLY A 162 0.15 -19.46 -13.15
C GLY A 162 -0.82 -18.34 -13.50
N GLY A 163 -2.05 -18.67 -13.92
CA GLY A 163 -3.11 -17.70 -14.19
C GLY A 163 -3.48 -16.86 -12.96
N ALA A 164 -3.55 -17.47 -11.77
CA ALA A 164 -3.79 -16.76 -10.52
C ALA A 164 -2.67 -15.78 -10.16
N HIS A 165 -1.40 -16.16 -10.38
CA HIS A 165 -0.25 -15.27 -10.18
C HIS A 165 -0.23 -14.12 -11.19
N LEU A 166 -0.50 -14.41 -12.46
CA LEU A 166 -0.61 -13.40 -13.51
C LEU A 166 -1.74 -12.41 -13.22
N LEU A 167 -2.91 -12.90 -12.84
CA LEU A 167 -4.05 -12.05 -12.46
C LEU A 167 -3.73 -11.18 -11.23
N ALA A 168 -3.13 -11.76 -10.18
CA ALA A 168 -2.71 -10.99 -9.02
C ALA A 168 -1.66 -9.92 -9.38
N GLY A 169 -0.70 -10.25 -10.26
CA GLY A 169 0.29 -9.32 -10.78
C GLY A 169 -0.32 -8.19 -11.60
N ALA A 170 -1.23 -8.51 -12.52
CA ALA A 170 -1.96 -7.53 -13.33
C ALA A 170 -2.79 -6.58 -12.47
N LEU A 171 -3.52 -7.10 -11.49
CA LEU A 171 -4.30 -6.31 -10.54
C LEU A 171 -3.40 -5.40 -9.68
N ARG A 172 -2.25 -5.89 -9.22
CA ARG A 172 -1.25 -5.05 -8.53
C ARG A 172 -0.67 -3.97 -9.42
N ALA A 173 -0.46 -4.25 -10.70
CA ALA A 173 -0.03 -3.27 -11.67
C ALA A 173 -1.11 -2.18 -11.86
N VAL A 174 -2.38 -2.56 -11.97
CA VAL A 174 -3.51 -1.61 -12.04
C VAL A 174 -3.55 -0.71 -10.80
N ASP A 175 -3.45 -1.28 -9.59
CA ASP A 175 -3.40 -0.49 -8.34
C ASP A 175 -2.21 0.50 -8.34
N ARG A 176 -1.02 0.05 -8.78
CA ARG A 176 0.18 0.89 -8.84
C ARG A 176 0.05 2.00 -9.90
N THR A 177 -0.51 1.68 -11.06
CA THR A 177 -0.81 2.66 -12.11
C THR A 177 -1.82 3.68 -11.62
N MET A 178 -2.83 3.26 -10.85
CA MET A 178 -3.81 4.17 -10.27
C MET A 178 -3.17 5.11 -9.23
N LEU A 179 -2.27 4.60 -8.38
CA LEU A 179 -1.49 5.43 -7.46
C LEU A 179 -0.61 6.44 -8.21
N TYR A 180 0.00 6.02 -9.32
CA TYR A 180 0.79 6.92 -10.17
C TYR A 180 -0.08 8.01 -10.82
N MET A 181 -1.23 7.64 -11.39
CA MET A 181 -2.19 8.57 -11.98
C MET A 181 -2.73 9.58 -10.96
N ARG A 182 -2.88 9.17 -9.68
CA ARG A 182 -3.27 10.05 -8.57
C ARG A 182 -2.10 10.86 -7.97
N ARG A 183 -0.91 10.84 -8.58
CA ARG A 183 0.31 11.51 -8.08
C ARG A 183 0.72 11.09 -6.67
N LEU A 184 0.46 9.83 -6.30
CA LEU A 184 0.85 9.24 -5.01
C LEU A 184 1.92 8.12 -5.14
N PRO A 185 2.93 8.21 -6.03
CA PRO A 185 3.90 7.11 -6.20
C PRO A 185 4.77 6.90 -4.95
N THR A 186 4.94 7.94 -4.14
CA THR A 186 5.80 7.95 -2.95
C THR A 186 5.07 7.56 -1.66
N GLY A 187 3.80 7.15 -1.74
CA GLY A 187 2.97 6.79 -0.59
C GLY A 187 2.19 7.96 0.01
N MET A 188 1.39 7.64 1.03
CA MET A 188 0.50 8.56 1.77
C MET A 188 1.21 9.13 2.98
N ILE A 189 0.96 10.39 3.32
CA ILE A 189 1.48 10.95 4.57
C ILE A 189 0.54 10.52 5.71
N CYS A 190 1.12 10.09 6.83
CA CYS A 190 0.33 9.79 8.02
C CYS A 190 0.10 11.09 8.82
N PRO A 191 -1.14 11.42 9.24
CA PRO A 191 -1.43 12.66 9.99
C PRO A 191 -0.89 12.67 11.42
N HIS A 192 -0.17 11.63 11.84
CA HIS A 192 0.32 11.48 13.21
C HIS A 192 1.84 11.31 13.31
N CYS A 193 2.45 10.55 12.38
CA CYS A 193 3.90 10.45 12.31
C CYS A 193 4.52 11.24 11.16
N TYR A 194 3.72 11.72 10.20
CA TYR A 194 4.12 12.51 9.03
C TYR A 194 5.16 11.85 8.13
N GLU A 195 5.39 10.56 8.34
CA GLU A 195 6.17 9.72 7.45
C GLU A 195 5.29 9.17 6.33
N ARG A 196 5.90 8.98 5.16
CA ARG A 196 5.22 8.42 4.00
C ARG A 196 5.03 6.93 4.17
N VAL A 197 3.78 6.51 4.27
CA VAL A 197 3.33 5.12 4.31
C VAL A 197 3.12 4.65 2.87
N PRO A 198 3.93 3.71 2.34
CA PRO A 198 3.78 3.23 0.97
C PRO A 198 2.44 2.53 0.74
N TYR A 199 1.99 1.77 1.74
CA TYR A 199 0.70 1.10 1.75
C TYR A 199 0.24 0.89 3.20
N PRO A 200 -0.96 1.35 3.60
CA PRO A 200 -1.37 1.35 4.98
C PRO A 200 -1.93 -0.02 5.38
N ALA A 201 -2.07 -0.22 6.69
CA ALA A 201 -2.72 -1.40 7.22
C ALA A 201 -4.22 -1.14 7.39
N TYR A 202 -5.03 -2.20 7.31
CA TYR A 202 -6.48 -2.10 7.42
C TYR A 202 -7.01 -3.07 8.46
N ASP A 203 -7.97 -2.61 9.25
CA ASP A 203 -8.66 -3.48 10.19
C ASP A 203 -9.74 -4.31 9.49
N CYS A 204 -9.98 -5.50 10.02
CA CYS A 204 -11.09 -6.34 9.60
C CYS A 204 -12.42 -5.60 9.80
N PRO A 205 -13.32 -5.53 8.79
CA PRO A 205 -14.58 -4.80 8.89
C PRO A 205 -15.57 -5.45 9.88
N ARG A 206 -15.28 -6.65 10.38
CA ARG A 206 -16.11 -7.31 11.40
C ARG A 206 -15.87 -6.63 12.76
N PRO A 207 -16.91 -6.05 13.41
CA PRO A 207 -16.76 -5.29 14.65
C PRO A 207 -16.14 -6.08 15.81
N THR A 208 -16.41 -7.38 15.87
CA THR A 208 -15.90 -8.28 16.93
C THR A 208 -14.46 -8.74 16.71
N CYS A 209 -13.90 -8.56 15.50
CA CYS A 209 -12.55 -9.03 15.19
C CYS A 209 -11.54 -7.89 15.17
N ARG A 210 -11.82 -6.81 14.41
CA ARG A 210 -10.96 -5.62 14.21
C ARG A 210 -9.45 -5.93 14.06
N ARG A 211 -9.11 -7.12 13.56
CA ARG A 211 -7.71 -7.52 13.42
C ARG A 211 -7.07 -6.74 12.28
N ARG A 212 -5.87 -6.24 12.53
CA ARG A 212 -5.09 -5.47 11.57
C ARG A 212 -4.41 -6.36 10.54
N HIS A 213 -4.56 -6.00 9.27
CA HIS A 213 -3.91 -6.64 8.14
C HIS A 213 -3.04 -5.62 7.40
N ALA A 214 -1.72 -5.82 7.46
CA ALA A 214 -0.79 -5.14 6.59
C ALA A 214 -0.85 -5.74 5.18
N ASP A 215 -0.65 -4.90 4.18
CA ASP A 215 -0.63 -5.24 2.75
C ASP A 215 -1.77 -6.19 2.33
N ILE A 216 -2.95 -5.62 2.09
CA ILE A 216 -4.11 -6.39 1.62
C ILE A 216 -4.19 -6.52 0.10
N ARG A 217 -3.14 -6.12 -0.64
CA ARG A 217 -3.12 -6.19 -2.11
C ARG A 217 -3.29 -7.64 -2.62
N PRO A 218 -3.75 -7.82 -3.87
CA PRO A 218 -3.91 -9.14 -4.49
C PRO A 218 -2.67 -10.03 -4.35
N GLY A 219 -2.81 -11.27 -3.89
CA GLY A 219 -1.70 -12.21 -3.72
C GLY A 219 -2.03 -13.44 -2.88
N THR A 220 -1.08 -13.84 -2.03
CA THR A 220 -1.11 -15.10 -1.25
C THR A 220 -2.37 -15.30 -0.43
N TYR A 221 -2.91 -14.23 0.16
CA TYR A 221 -4.08 -14.30 1.05
C TYR A 221 -5.41 -14.00 0.35
N GLY A 222 -5.40 -13.78 -0.97
CA GLY A 222 -6.60 -13.52 -1.79
C GLY A 222 -6.28 -12.70 -3.05
N ILE A 223 -6.96 -12.98 -4.16
CA ILE A 223 -6.78 -12.23 -5.43
C ILE A 223 -7.71 -11.03 -5.50
N LEU A 224 -9.02 -11.25 -5.40
CA LEU A 224 -10.02 -10.16 -5.38
C LEU A 224 -10.45 -9.84 -3.95
N ARG A 225 -10.60 -10.89 -3.13
CA ARG A 225 -10.97 -10.80 -1.72
C ARG A 225 -10.06 -11.67 -0.88
N ARG A 226 -9.60 -11.10 0.23
CA ARG A 226 -8.88 -11.75 1.31
C ARG A 226 -9.87 -12.25 2.36
N ARG A 227 -9.60 -13.39 3.00
CA ARG A 227 -10.42 -13.90 4.11
C ARG A 227 -9.63 -13.87 5.42
N CYS A 228 -10.09 -13.08 6.39
CA CYS A 228 -9.52 -13.04 7.73
C CYS A 228 -9.78 -14.36 8.48
N GLU A 229 -9.02 -14.67 9.52
CA GLU A 229 -9.27 -15.82 10.42
C GLU A 229 -10.72 -15.85 10.94
N CYS A 230 -11.31 -14.69 11.23
CA CYS A 230 -12.70 -14.60 11.70
C CYS A 230 -13.75 -14.95 10.61
N GLY A 231 -13.30 -15.31 9.39
CA GLY A 231 -14.14 -15.68 8.26
C GLY A 231 -14.59 -14.53 7.39
N GLN A 232 -14.44 -13.28 7.85
CA GLN A 232 -14.86 -12.08 7.12
C GLN A 232 -14.01 -11.86 5.86
N ARG A 233 -14.68 -11.47 4.76
CA ARG A 233 -14.03 -11.16 3.48
C ARG A 233 -13.71 -9.67 3.39
N MET A 234 -12.46 -9.36 3.08
CA MET A 234 -11.95 -8.02 2.84
C MET A 234 -11.59 -7.87 1.36
N PRO A 235 -11.98 -6.78 0.70
CA PRO A 235 -11.52 -6.50 -0.66
C PRO A 235 -10.01 -6.22 -0.69
N THR A 236 -9.37 -6.51 -1.81
CA THR A 236 -7.92 -6.33 -2.00
C THR A 236 -7.57 -5.12 -2.89
N LEU A 237 -8.53 -4.68 -3.72
CA LEU A 237 -8.41 -3.58 -4.70
C LEU A 237 -8.98 -2.27 -4.16
N LEU A 238 -8.38 -1.74 -3.09
CA LEU A 238 -8.95 -0.58 -2.38
C LEU A 238 -9.01 0.70 -3.22
N MET A 239 -8.12 0.86 -4.20
CA MET A 239 -8.07 2.08 -5.03
C MET A 239 -9.23 2.19 -6.02
N LEU A 240 -9.87 1.07 -6.34
CA LEU A 240 -11.04 0.93 -7.21
C LEU A 240 -12.38 0.95 -6.45
N MET A 241 -12.37 1.10 -5.13
CA MET A 241 -13.58 1.02 -4.32
C MET A 241 -14.33 2.35 -4.21
N SER A 242 -15.65 2.24 -4.09
CA SER A 242 -16.56 3.35 -3.78
C SER A 242 -16.38 3.83 -2.33
N ARG A 243 -16.81 5.07 -2.08
CA ARG A 243 -16.71 5.77 -0.77
C ARG A 243 -17.29 4.98 0.41
N GLU A 244 -18.35 4.23 0.18
CA GLU A 244 -19.11 3.49 1.21
C GLU A 244 -18.42 2.20 1.69
N ALA A 245 -17.51 1.65 0.89
CA ALA A 245 -16.83 0.40 1.20
C ALA A 245 -15.40 0.64 1.75
N ARG A 246 -15.08 1.88 2.11
CA ARG A 246 -13.77 2.28 2.65
C ARG A 246 -13.49 1.60 3.99
N LEU A 247 -12.32 0.96 4.08
CA LEU A 247 -11.80 0.43 5.33
C LEU A 247 -10.97 1.51 6.02
N GLN A 248 -11.07 1.59 7.35
CA GLN A 248 -10.23 2.47 8.16
C GLN A 248 -8.75 2.11 7.95
N ALA A 249 -7.98 3.05 7.42
CA ALA A 249 -6.54 2.91 7.21
C ALA A 249 -5.77 3.21 8.50
N TYR A 250 -4.64 2.56 8.68
CA TYR A 250 -3.71 2.74 9.80
C TYR A 250 -2.28 2.83 9.32
N CYS A 251 -1.49 3.60 10.05
CA CYS A 251 -0.06 3.71 9.79
C CYS A 251 0.66 2.39 10.08
N THR A 252 1.56 1.97 9.19
CA THR A 252 2.38 0.75 9.32
C THR A 252 3.70 0.98 10.07
N HIS A 253 4.07 2.23 10.36
CA HIS A 253 5.28 2.53 11.10
C HIS A 253 5.20 2.02 12.55
N PRO A 254 6.23 1.31 13.06
CA PRO A 254 6.20 0.70 14.39
C PRO A 254 5.94 1.66 15.54
N HIS A 255 6.38 2.92 15.40
CA HIS A 255 6.26 3.95 16.43
C HIS A 255 4.91 4.70 16.39
N CYS A 256 4.07 4.48 15.38
CA CYS A 256 2.82 5.22 15.19
C CYS A 256 1.59 4.33 15.38
N GLY A 257 1.29 3.44 14.44
CA GLY A 257 0.15 2.52 14.53
C GLY A 257 -1.25 3.17 14.65
N LYS A 258 -1.36 4.49 14.59
CA LYS A 258 -2.59 5.27 14.74
C LYS A 258 -3.43 5.29 13.44
N PRO A 259 -4.76 5.55 13.53
CA PRO A 259 -5.63 5.64 12.36
C PRO A 259 -5.20 6.79 11.44
N MET A 260 -5.35 6.59 10.13
CA MET A 260 -5.16 7.61 9.11
C MET A 260 -6.52 8.18 8.69
N ASN A 261 -6.55 9.37 8.11
CA ASN A 261 -7.81 9.95 7.60
C ASN A 261 -8.48 8.99 6.61
N ALA A 262 -9.81 8.95 6.61
CA ALA A 262 -10.57 8.07 5.71
C ALA A 262 -10.35 8.39 4.22
N ASP A 263 -9.87 9.60 3.93
CA ASP A 263 -9.48 10.07 2.59
C ASP A 263 -7.98 9.91 2.29
N ALA A 264 -7.18 9.41 3.23
CA ALA A 264 -5.75 9.16 3.02
C ALA A 264 -5.56 8.20 1.84
N GLY A 265 -4.79 8.64 0.83
CA GLY A 265 -4.53 7.85 -0.40
C GLY A 265 -5.42 8.17 -1.59
N HIS A 266 -6.31 9.15 -1.45
CA HIS A 266 -7.17 9.59 -2.55
C HIS A 266 -6.73 10.92 -3.19
N MET A 267 -6.11 11.81 -2.41
CA MET A 267 -5.59 13.09 -2.88
C MET A 267 -4.14 13.32 -2.41
N PRO A 268 -3.28 13.94 -3.21
CA PRO A 268 -1.95 14.34 -2.78
C PRO A 268 -2.03 15.40 -1.67
N GLU A 269 -1.15 15.25 -0.68
CA GLU A 269 -1.00 16.16 0.44
C GLU A 269 0.19 17.12 0.21
N VAL A 270 -0.01 18.41 0.44
CA VAL A 270 0.99 19.48 0.34
C VAL A 270 1.10 20.16 1.70
N VAL A 271 2.33 20.26 2.22
CA VAL A 271 2.63 20.92 3.50
C VAL A 271 3.48 22.15 3.22
N VAL A 272 3.01 23.32 3.66
CA VAL A 272 3.70 24.61 3.50
C VAL A 272 3.86 25.28 4.86
N PRO A 273 5.04 25.16 5.50
CA PRO A 273 5.36 25.88 6.72
C PRO A 273 5.75 27.33 6.43
N LEU A 274 5.22 28.26 7.22
CA LEU A 274 5.58 29.68 7.25
C LEU A 274 6.54 29.93 8.41
N ILE A 275 7.71 30.45 8.08
CA ILE A 275 8.85 30.75 8.97
C ILE A 275 9.07 32.26 8.97
N GLY A 276 9.48 32.84 10.11
CA GLY A 276 9.72 34.28 10.22
C GLY A 276 9.68 34.74 11.68
N GLY A 277 10.14 35.97 11.94
CA GLY A 277 10.18 36.53 13.29
C GLY A 277 8.79 36.74 13.89
N GLN A 278 8.71 36.98 15.20
CA GLN A 278 7.45 37.43 15.80
C GLN A 278 7.07 38.80 15.21
N ALA A 279 5.79 39.02 14.92
CA ALA A 279 5.30 40.23 14.22
C ALA A 279 5.82 40.46 12.78
N ALA A 280 6.46 39.46 12.16
CA ALA A 280 6.85 39.52 10.74
C ALA A 280 5.65 39.44 9.77
N GLY A 281 4.43 39.21 10.25
CA GLY A 281 3.23 39.14 9.39
C GLY A 281 2.85 37.75 8.87
N LYS A 282 3.40 36.66 9.42
CA LYS A 282 3.07 35.27 9.00
C LYS A 282 1.59 34.94 9.07
N THR A 283 0.94 35.23 10.20
CA THR A 283 -0.48 34.95 10.40
C THR A 283 -1.34 35.74 9.41
N GLN A 284 -0.99 36.99 9.13
CA GLN A 284 -1.66 37.82 8.11
C GLN A 284 -1.43 37.29 6.70
N LEU A 285 -0.20 36.85 6.39
CA LEU A 285 0.11 36.24 5.10
C LEU A 285 -0.70 34.96 4.89
N MET A 286 -0.77 34.08 5.89
CA MET A 286 -1.57 32.84 5.85
C MET A 286 -3.05 33.14 5.61
N ALA A 287 -3.59 34.13 6.31
CA ALA A 287 -4.95 34.61 6.12
C ALA A 287 -5.21 35.09 4.69
N ALA A 288 -4.29 35.90 4.17
CA ALA A 288 -4.36 36.47 2.84
C ALA A 288 -4.26 35.36 1.77
N MET A 289 -3.45 34.33 2.00
CA MET A 289 -3.38 33.15 1.13
C MET A 289 -4.72 32.41 1.06
N LEU A 290 -5.36 32.16 2.21
CA LEU A 290 -6.66 31.47 2.25
C LEU A 290 -7.76 32.29 1.57
N LEU A 291 -7.80 33.60 1.82
CA LEU A 291 -8.77 34.50 1.20
C LEU A 291 -8.53 34.64 -0.31
N ALA A 292 -7.27 34.66 -0.76
CA ALA A 292 -6.94 34.63 -2.19
C ALA A 292 -7.42 33.33 -2.86
N LEU A 293 -7.31 32.18 -2.19
CA LEU A 293 -7.83 30.90 -2.68
C LEU A 293 -9.35 30.86 -2.71
N GLU A 294 -10.02 31.42 -1.70
CA GLU A 294 -11.49 31.55 -1.68
C GLU A 294 -11.98 32.44 -2.82
N ASN A 295 -11.36 33.61 -3.00
CA ASN A 295 -11.65 34.53 -4.09
C ASN A 295 -11.39 33.89 -5.47
N ALA A 296 -10.30 33.12 -5.60
CA ALA A 296 -10.03 32.36 -6.82
C ALA A 296 -11.13 31.33 -7.08
N ALA A 297 -11.58 30.58 -6.06
CA ALA A 297 -12.67 29.60 -6.18
C ALA A 297 -13.98 30.23 -6.66
N VAL A 298 -14.36 31.40 -6.11
CA VAL A 298 -15.56 32.15 -6.53
C VAL A 298 -15.46 32.61 -7.99
N ASN A 299 -14.26 32.98 -8.44
CA ASN A 299 -14.00 33.45 -9.81
C ASN A 299 -13.73 32.31 -10.82
N GLY A 300 -14.14 31.08 -10.52
CA GLY A 300 -14.00 29.92 -11.41
C GLY A 300 -12.66 29.18 -11.32
N GLY A 301 -11.83 29.51 -10.32
CA GLY A 301 -10.63 28.79 -9.94
C GLY A 301 -10.90 27.50 -9.15
N PRO A 302 -9.86 26.86 -8.59
CA PRO A 302 -10.01 25.59 -7.88
C PRO A 302 -10.94 25.74 -6.66
N ALA A 303 -11.92 24.84 -6.53
CA ALA A 303 -12.83 24.85 -5.38
C ALA A 303 -12.06 24.69 -4.05
N LEU A 304 -12.42 25.49 -3.05
CA LEU A 304 -11.83 25.43 -1.71
C LEU A 304 -12.85 24.83 -0.75
N ARG A 305 -12.45 23.81 0.01
CA ARG A 305 -13.24 23.24 1.10
C ARG A 305 -12.39 23.08 2.34
N LEU A 306 -12.81 23.67 3.45
CA LEU A 306 -12.13 23.52 4.73
C LEU A 306 -12.25 22.07 5.22
N ALA A 307 -11.20 21.57 5.87
CA ALA A 307 -11.09 20.15 6.21
C ALA A 307 -11.84 19.76 7.50
N ASP A 308 -11.99 20.69 8.44
CA ASP A 308 -12.65 20.49 9.74
C ASP A 308 -13.31 21.79 10.25
N ASP A 309 -14.25 21.63 11.19
CA ASP A 309 -15.04 22.73 11.78
C ASP A 309 -14.17 23.70 12.60
N ASP A 310 -13.07 23.21 13.18
CA ASP A 310 -12.10 24.01 13.94
C ASP A 310 -11.28 24.95 13.02
N THR A 311 -10.86 24.47 11.84
CA THR A 311 -10.23 25.31 10.81
C THR A 311 -11.19 26.37 10.32
N GLU A 312 -12.49 26.04 10.20
CA GLU A 312 -13.51 26.98 9.76
C GLU A 312 -13.73 28.11 10.78
N ALA A 313 -13.88 27.78 12.06
CA ALA A 313 -13.97 28.79 13.12
C ALA A 313 -12.73 29.69 13.18
N GLY A 314 -11.52 29.10 13.11
CA GLY A 314 -10.27 29.85 13.12
C GLY A 314 -10.08 30.75 11.89
N TYR A 315 -10.51 30.29 10.71
CA TYR A 315 -10.46 31.07 9.47
C TYR A 315 -11.41 32.27 9.51
N GLN A 316 -12.62 32.13 10.06
CA GLN A 316 -13.57 33.25 10.17
C GLN A 316 -13.02 34.39 11.04
N VAL A 317 -12.41 34.05 12.18
CA VAL A 317 -11.74 35.03 13.05
C VAL A 317 -10.60 35.73 12.30
N LEU A 318 -9.80 34.96 11.59
CA LEU A 318 -8.64 35.47 10.88
C LEU A 318 -9.03 36.38 9.68
N ARG A 319 -10.12 36.04 8.99
CA ARG A 319 -10.72 36.85 7.93
C ARG A 319 -11.24 38.19 8.46
N GLU A 320 -11.89 38.18 9.61
CA GLU A 320 -12.39 39.41 10.22
C GLU A 320 -11.26 40.33 10.68
N ILE A 321 -10.20 39.74 11.24
CA ILE A 321 -9.01 40.47 11.65
C ILE A 321 -8.31 41.15 10.46
N LEU A 322 -8.16 40.45 9.32
CA LEU A 322 -7.63 41.05 8.09
C LEU A 322 -8.46 42.24 7.59
N ARG A 323 -9.78 42.22 7.81
CA ARG A 323 -10.69 43.29 7.35
C ARG A 323 -10.68 44.52 8.26
N ILE A 324 -10.57 44.32 9.57
CA ILE A 324 -10.65 45.41 10.56
C ILE A 324 -9.31 46.12 10.74
N GLN A 325 -8.18 45.39 10.68
CA GLN A 325 -6.85 45.95 10.95
C GLN A 325 -5.81 45.33 10.00
N GLY A 326 -5.33 46.12 9.04
CA GLY A 326 -4.18 45.75 8.20
C GLY A 326 -2.91 45.43 8.99
N HIS A 327 -2.85 45.70 10.30
CA HIS A 327 -1.71 45.42 11.18
C HIS A 327 -2.14 44.76 12.49
N THR A 328 -1.99 43.45 12.59
CA THR A 328 -2.21 42.72 13.84
C THR A 328 -1.02 42.86 14.77
N ARG A 329 -1.25 43.38 15.97
CA ARG A 329 -0.33 43.14 17.10
C ARG A 329 -0.30 41.64 17.40
N GLY A 330 0.88 41.13 17.77
CA GLY A 330 1.23 39.71 17.83
C GLY A 330 0.12 38.79 18.34
N THR A 331 -0.11 37.70 17.59
CA THR A 331 -1.18 36.72 17.77
C THR A 331 -1.27 36.21 19.22
N GLN A 332 -2.45 36.33 19.83
CA GLN A 332 -2.77 35.72 21.13
C GLN A 332 -2.69 34.19 21.06
N LYS A 333 -2.38 33.56 22.20
CA LYS A 333 -1.90 32.18 22.36
C LYS A 333 -2.83 31.03 21.88
N ASP A 334 -4.05 31.32 21.42
CA ASP A 334 -5.13 30.31 21.31
C ASP A 334 -5.64 30.02 19.89
N LEU A 335 -5.05 30.57 18.82
CA LEU A 335 -5.45 30.19 17.45
C LEU A 335 -4.85 28.83 17.04
N PRO A 336 -5.62 27.97 16.35
CA PRO A 336 -5.15 26.65 15.91
C PRO A 336 -3.92 26.77 15.00
N ARG A 337 -2.91 25.94 15.29
CA ARG A 337 -1.54 26.00 14.73
C ARG A 337 -1.43 25.61 13.25
N ALA A 338 -2.53 25.14 12.66
CA ALA A 338 -2.56 24.52 11.35
C ALA A 338 -3.93 24.69 10.71
N HIS A 339 -3.98 25.20 9.47
CA HIS A 339 -5.21 25.24 8.69
C HIS A 339 -5.11 24.25 7.53
N SER A 340 -6.05 23.31 7.48
CA SER A 340 -6.09 22.25 6.48
C SER A 340 -7.26 22.47 5.54
N PHE A 341 -7.03 22.44 4.24
CA PHE A 341 -8.08 22.62 3.24
C PHE A 341 -7.87 21.76 2.01
N VAL A 342 -8.98 21.36 1.38
CA VAL A 342 -8.99 20.66 0.11
C VAL A 342 -9.13 21.69 -1.01
N LEU A 343 -8.20 21.67 -1.96
CA LEU A 343 -8.16 22.54 -3.12
C LEU A 343 -8.40 21.75 -4.41
N GLY A 344 -9.32 22.21 -5.25
CA GLY A 344 -9.67 21.61 -6.54
C GLY A 344 -10.99 20.82 -6.50
N ALA A 345 -11.32 20.20 -7.64
CA ALA A 345 -12.52 19.38 -7.80
C ALA A 345 -12.21 18.05 -8.49
N GLY A 346 -12.80 16.96 -8.00
CA GLY A 346 -12.72 15.65 -8.63
C GLY A 346 -11.32 15.04 -8.60
N ARG A 347 -10.72 14.77 -9.77
CA ARG A 347 -9.41 14.09 -9.88
C ARG A 347 -8.20 15.00 -9.60
N ALA A 348 -8.41 16.30 -9.46
CA ALA A 348 -7.38 17.29 -9.20
C ALA A 348 -7.37 17.81 -7.75
N GLU A 349 -8.20 17.23 -6.87
CA GLU A 349 -8.23 17.57 -5.45
C GLU A 349 -6.87 17.34 -4.81
N ARG A 350 -6.45 18.29 -3.95
CA ARG A 350 -5.24 18.21 -3.14
C ARG A 350 -5.57 18.66 -1.73
N LEU A 351 -5.03 17.97 -0.73
CA LEU A 351 -5.11 18.42 0.65
C LEU A 351 -3.90 19.29 0.95
N VAL A 352 -4.12 20.55 1.30
CA VAL A 352 -3.07 21.51 1.62
C VAL A 352 -3.13 21.82 3.11
N HIS A 353 -1.96 21.83 3.73
CA HIS A 353 -1.78 22.19 5.12
C HIS A 353 -0.85 23.40 5.23
N LEU A 354 -1.36 24.52 5.74
CA LEU A 354 -0.59 25.71 6.07
C LEU A 354 -0.28 25.74 7.56
N PHE A 355 0.99 25.95 7.90
CA PHE A 355 1.46 25.99 9.29
C PHE A 355 2.12 27.32 9.59
N ASP A 356 1.64 28.04 10.60
CA ASP A 356 2.33 29.20 11.15
C ASP A 356 3.34 28.70 12.20
N THR A 357 4.63 28.70 11.85
CA THR A 357 5.67 28.39 12.82
C THR A 357 6.03 29.66 13.58
N ALA A 358 5.59 29.79 14.83
CA ALA A 358 6.06 30.87 15.70
C ALA A 358 7.58 30.73 15.88
N GLY A 359 8.37 31.66 15.31
CA GLY A 359 9.82 31.58 15.16
C GLY A 359 10.62 31.59 16.47
N GLU A 360 9.94 31.59 17.62
CA GLU A 360 10.52 31.61 18.96
C GLU A 360 10.29 30.28 19.71
N ARG A 361 9.43 29.38 19.20
CA ARG A 361 8.97 28.19 19.94
C ARG A 361 9.62 26.87 19.53
N PHE A 362 10.62 26.89 18.65
CA PHE A 362 11.42 25.69 18.35
C PHE A 362 12.33 25.24 19.51
N VAL A 363 12.31 25.95 20.65
CA VAL A 363 13.14 25.68 21.83
C VAL A 363 12.46 24.69 22.78
N ASP A 364 11.13 24.61 22.83
CA ASP A 364 10.43 23.68 23.72
C ASP A 364 10.21 22.32 23.06
N ARG A 365 10.91 21.32 23.61
CA ARG A 365 10.87 19.89 23.23
C ARG A 365 9.49 19.24 23.28
N ASP A 366 8.46 19.91 23.79
CA ASP A 366 7.11 19.37 23.97
C ASP A 366 6.18 19.61 22.76
N GLU A 367 6.52 20.49 21.80
CA GLU A 367 5.67 20.75 20.62
C GLU A 367 5.92 19.76 19.47
N THR A 368 5.58 18.51 19.76
CA THR A 368 5.82 17.32 18.94
C THR A 368 5.20 17.34 17.53
N ASP A 369 4.20 18.19 17.29
CA ASP A 369 3.46 18.24 16.02
C ASP A 369 4.14 19.15 15.00
N ALA A 370 4.50 20.39 15.36
CA ALA A 370 5.27 21.32 14.53
C ALA A 370 6.59 20.69 14.03
N LEU A 371 7.21 19.86 14.88
CA LEU A 371 8.46 19.17 14.57
C LEU A 371 8.36 18.14 13.43
N ARG A 372 7.18 17.55 13.22
CA ARG A 372 7.02 16.45 12.25
C ARG A 372 6.52 16.93 10.89
N TYR A 373 5.81 18.07 10.81
CA TYR A 373 5.37 18.66 9.55
C TYR A 373 6.52 19.11 8.65
N ALA A 374 7.61 19.60 9.25
CA ALA A 374 8.81 20.02 8.52
C ALA A 374 9.41 18.90 7.64
N ARG A 375 9.30 17.62 8.05
CA ARG A 375 9.79 16.47 7.28
C ARG A 375 9.04 16.25 5.96
N ALA A 376 7.76 16.59 5.95
CA ALA A 376 6.89 16.38 4.79
C ALA A 376 6.89 17.58 3.83
N ALA A 377 7.35 18.75 4.30
CA ALA A 377 7.40 19.98 3.53
C ALA A 377 8.40 19.89 2.36
N ARG A 378 7.96 20.38 1.19
CA ARG A 378 8.78 20.54 -0.03
C ARG A 378 8.86 21.99 -0.49
N THR A 379 7.98 22.83 0.03
CA THR A 379 7.95 24.27 -0.19
C THR A 379 7.93 24.93 1.17
N PHE A 380 8.92 25.77 1.46
CA PHE A 380 9.01 26.57 2.67
C PHE A 380 8.70 28.02 2.32
N VAL A 381 8.04 28.72 3.24
CA VAL A 381 7.81 30.17 3.14
C VAL A 381 8.62 30.84 4.24
N PHE A 382 9.48 31.78 3.87
CA PHE A 382 10.15 32.66 4.82
C PHE A 382 9.58 34.07 4.69
N VAL A 383 8.99 34.57 5.77
CA VAL A 383 8.42 35.91 5.84
C VAL A 383 9.48 36.86 6.40
N LEU A 384 9.97 37.73 5.53
CA LEU A 384 10.98 38.74 5.84
C LEU A 384 10.27 40.06 6.13
N ASP A 385 10.55 40.64 7.30
CA ASP A 385 10.14 41.99 7.65
C ASP A 385 11.32 42.95 7.48
N PRO A 386 11.29 43.85 6.48
CA PRO A 386 12.37 44.82 6.27
C PRO A 386 12.59 45.74 7.46
N MET A 387 11.54 46.04 8.22
CA MET A 387 11.60 46.95 9.36
C MET A 387 12.38 46.36 10.54
N ALA A 388 12.66 45.05 10.51
CA ALA A 388 13.46 44.35 11.52
C ALA A 388 14.98 44.48 11.32
N VAL A 389 15.41 45.14 10.23
CA VAL A 389 16.82 45.35 9.89
C VAL A 389 17.22 46.75 10.33
N ASP A 390 18.29 46.91 11.12
CA ASP A 390 18.74 48.24 11.54
C ASP A 390 19.19 49.12 10.36
N ASP A 391 19.80 48.49 9.35
CA ASP A 391 20.17 49.14 8.08
C ASP A 391 18.97 49.72 7.33
N PHE A 392 17.76 49.16 7.50
CA PHE A 392 16.54 49.73 6.91
C PHE A 392 16.28 51.14 7.44
N TRP A 393 16.41 51.33 8.75
CA TRP A 393 16.13 52.62 9.40
C TRP A 393 17.25 53.66 9.22
N THR A 394 18.45 53.23 8.83
CA THR A 394 19.61 54.11 8.66
C THR A 394 19.90 54.46 7.20
N ARG A 395 19.59 53.57 6.25
CA ARG A 395 19.94 53.73 4.82
C ARG A 395 18.78 54.15 3.93
N LEU A 396 17.55 53.95 4.36
CA LEU A 396 16.37 54.37 3.63
C LEU A 396 15.80 55.64 4.29
N GLU A 397 16.08 56.79 3.70
CA GLU A 397 15.49 58.06 4.12
C GLU A 397 13.98 58.02 3.81
N PRO A 398 13.09 58.21 4.81
CA PRO A 398 11.67 58.31 4.55
C PRO A 398 11.39 59.56 3.72
N SER A 399 10.59 59.40 2.66
CA SER A 399 9.99 60.54 1.93
C SER A 399 9.22 61.44 2.92
N PRO A 400 9.04 62.76 2.68
CA PRO A 400 8.32 63.64 3.58
C PRO A 400 6.84 63.24 3.69
N GLY A 401 6.54 62.35 4.63
CA GLY A 401 5.24 61.75 4.90
C GLY A 401 5.11 61.36 6.38
N PRO A 402 4.03 60.63 6.77
CA PRO A 402 3.85 60.16 8.14
C PRO A 402 5.05 59.31 8.59
N LEU A 403 5.41 59.39 9.87
CA LEU A 403 6.51 58.58 10.41
C LEU A 403 6.05 57.11 10.52
N LEU A 404 6.80 56.20 9.90
CA LEU A 404 6.64 54.75 10.08
C LEU A 404 6.79 54.38 11.56
N ASP A 405 5.78 53.69 12.10
CA ASP A 405 5.78 53.23 13.49
C ASP A 405 6.77 52.07 13.68
N ARG A 406 7.87 52.33 14.39
CA ARG A 406 8.90 51.33 14.71
C ARG A 406 8.36 50.16 15.53
N THR A 407 7.24 50.32 16.26
CA THR A 407 6.65 49.24 17.07
C THR A 407 6.02 48.14 16.21
N LEU A 408 5.85 48.38 14.91
CA LEU A 408 5.41 47.38 13.95
C LEU A 408 6.53 46.43 13.53
N ALA A 409 7.81 46.75 13.77
CA ALA A 409 8.93 45.92 13.36
C ALA A 409 8.97 44.57 14.10
N SER A 410 9.43 43.53 13.41
CA SER A 410 9.76 42.26 14.05
C SER A 410 10.88 42.43 15.09
N THR A 411 10.79 41.66 16.17
CA THR A 411 11.66 41.76 17.35
C THR A 411 13.05 41.18 17.17
N VAL A 412 13.25 40.32 16.15
CA VAL A 412 14.51 39.58 15.93
C VAL A 412 15.00 39.80 14.51
N HIS A 413 16.32 39.95 14.36
CA HIS A 413 16.96 40.17 13.07
C HIS A 413 16.68 39.01 12.09
N PRO A 414 16.32 39.27 10.82
CA PRO A 414 15.94 38.22 9.86
C PRO A 414 16.98 37.12 9.66
N GLU A 415 18.28 37.44 9.70
CA GLU A 415 19.36 36.46 9.56
C GLU A 415 19.39 35.45 10.70
N GLU A 416 19.19 35.92 11.94
CA GLU A 416 19.18 35.07 13.12
C GLU A 416 17.96 34.14 13.11
N VAL A 417 16.79 34.67 12.72
CA VAL A 417 15.56 33.89 12.57
C VAL A 417 15.74 32.82 11.50
N PHE A 418 16.27 33.18 10.33
CA PHE A 418 16.46 32.24 9.23
C PHE A 418 17.44 31.13 9.63
N GLY A 419 18.62 31.49 10.15
CA GLY A 419 19.64 30.54 10.57
C GLY A 419 19.12 29.54 11.62
N ARG A 420 18.43 30.03 12.66
CA ARG A 420 17.84 29.17 13.69
C ARG A 420 16.74 28.26 13.13
N SER A 421 15.89 28.79 12.27
CA SER A 421 14.77 28.05 11.70
C SER A 421 15.24 26.96 10.74
N VAL A 422 16.20 27.25 9.87
CA VAL A 422 16.77 26.26 8.95
C VAL A 422 17.52 25.19 9.72
N GLN A 423 18.31 25.55 10.74
CA GLN A 423 18.99 24.58 11.60
C GLN A 423 17.99 23.68 12.33
N ALA A 424 16.91 24.25 12.90
CA ALA A 424 15.86 23.47 13.53
C ALA A 424 15.21 22.51 12.52
N VAL A 425 14.81 23.02 11.35
CA VAL A 425 14.16 22.24 10.29
C VAL A 425 15.07 21.12 9.75
N ALA A 426 16.36 21.40 9.57
CA ALA A 426 17.35 20.42 9.15
C ALA A 426 17.61 19.35 10.23
N ALA A 427 17.75 19.75 11.50
CA ALA A 427 17.88 18.83 12.63
C ALA A 427 16.67 17.90 12.78
N MET A 428 15.50 18.37 12.35
CA MET A 428 14.28 17.58 12.30
C MET A 428 14.22 16.61 11.11
N GLY A 429 15.19 16.63 10.19
CA GLY A 429 15.27 15.73 9.04
C GLY A 429 14.46 16.17 7.82
N ALA A 430 14.12 17.46 7.73
CA ALA A 430 13.51 18.01 6.52
C ALA A 430 14.50 18.03 5.35
N PRO A 431 14.06 17.76 4.11
CA PRO A 431 14.92 17.73 2.94
C PRO A 431 15.19 19.15 2.38
N VAL A 432 15.76 20.05 3.19
CA VAL A 432 15.94 21.49 2.85
C VAL A 432 16.59 21.69 1.48
N ARG A 433 17.68 20.96 1.20
CA ARG A 433 18.42 21.00 -0.08
C ARG A 433 17.65 20.55 -1.31
N HIS A 434 16.54 19.83 -1.12
CA HIS A 434 15.66 19.37 -2.21
C HIS A 434 14.27 20.03 -2.10
N SER A 435 14.21 21.16 -1.41
CA SER A 435 13.00 21.93 -1.19
C SER A 435 13.13 23.32 -1.79
N ARG A 436 11.98 23.93 -2.05
CA ARG A 436 11.84 25.26 -2.61
C ARG A 436 11.59 26.27 -1.47
N LEU A 437 12.08 27.49 -1.60
CA LEU A 437 11.88 28.57 -0.63
C LEU A 437 11.21 29.77 -1.30
N ALA A 438 10.01 30.14 -0.84
CA ALA A 438 9.42 31.44 -1.14
C ALA A 438 9.82 32.44 -0.05
N VAL A 439 10.49 33.52 -0.43
CA VAL A 439 10.79 34.64 0.46
C VAL A 439 9.71 35.69 0.26
N ALA A 440 8.81 35.84 1.22
CA ALA A 440 7.76 36.84 1.23
C ALA A 440 8.23 38.09 1.98
N LEU A 441 8.50 39.16 1.24
CA LEU A 441 8.71 40.49 1.81
C LEU A 441 7.37 41.00 2.33
N SER A 442 7.22 41.05 3.64
CA SER A 442 6.00 41.52 4.29
C SER A 442 5.90 43.05 4.26
N LYS A 443 4.68 43.57 4.51
CA LYS A 443 4.40 45.00 4.70
C LYS A 443 4.79 45.88 3.51
N THR A 444 4.76 45.32 2.30
CA THR A 444 5.15 46.05 1.09
C THR A 444 4.22 47.24 0.83
N ASP A 445 2.96 47.13 1.22
CA ASP A 445 1.97 48.21 1.23
C ASP A 445 2.49 49.44 1.99
N LEU A 446 2.88 49.27 3.26
CA LEU A 446 3.47 50.34 4.07
C LEU A 446 4.75 50.89 3.47
N LEU A 447 5.61 50.03 2.92
CA LEU A 447 6.86 50.46 2.30
C LEU A 447 6.61 51.27 1.03
N ALA A 448 5.63 50.89 0.22
CA ALA A 448 5.29 51.55 -1.03
C ALA A 448 4.72 52.96 -0.78
N GLU A 449 3.88 53.12 0.25
CA GLU A 449 3.34 54.43 0.66
C GLU A 449 4.45 55.43 1.03
N HIS A 450 5.60 54.95 1.51
CA HIS A 450 6.72 55.78 1.95
C HIS A 450 7.85 55.85 0.91
N GLY A 451 7.67 55.26 -0.29
CA GLY A 451 8.69 55.21 -1.34
C GLY A 451 9.91 54.34 -0.99
N LEU A 452 9.75 53.41 -0.04
CA LEU A 452 10.80 52.53 0.47
C LEU A 452 10.75 51.12 -0.11
N ALA A 453 9.75 50.80 -0.93
CA ALA A 453 9.61 49.49 -1.56
C ALA A 453 10.53 49.33 -2.80
N PRO A 454 10.78 48.10 -3.27
CA PRO A 454 11.49 47.86 -4.52
C PRO A 454 10.79 48.50 -5.73
N ASP A 455 11.56 48.97 -6.72
CA ASP A 455 11.03 49.64 -7.93
C ASP A 455 10.02 48.78 -8.70
N ARG A 456 10.21 47.46 -8.70
CA ARG A 456 9.32 46.49 -9.32
C ARG A 456 8.94 45.40 -8.32
N LEU A 457 7.72 45.50 -7.80
CA LEU A 457 7.17 44.55 -6.82
C LEU A 457 6.89 43.16 -7.41
N ASP A 458 6.76 43.10 -8.73
CA ASP A 458 6.36 41.93 -9.51
C ASP A 458 7.54 41.04 -9.92
N ASP A 459 8.76 41.53 -9.74
CA ASP A 459 9.97 40.89 -10.24
C ASP A 459 10.85 40.35 -9.09
N SER A 460 11.11 39.04 -9.13
CA SER A 460 11.88 38.35 -8.10
C SER A 460 13.34 38.81 -8.06
N ASP A 461 13.94 39.12 -9.21
CA ASP A 461 15.35 39.54 -9.26
C ASP A 461 15.52 40.95 -8.71
N THR A 462 14.56 41.85 -8.98
CA THR A 462 14.51 43.17 -8.38
C THR A 462 14.35 43.09 -6.85
N ALA A 463 13.42 42.27 -6.36
CA ALA A 463 13.25 42.06 -4.90
C ALA A 463 14.51 41.48 -4.25
N ARG A 464 15.15 40.50 -4.91
CA ARG A 464 16.43 39.91 -4.47
C ARG A 464 17.54 40.96 -4.38
N ALA A 465 17.71 41.76 -5.42
CA ALA A 465 18.73 42.81 -5.46
C ALA A 465 18.47 43.88 -4.40
N TRP A 466 17.20 44.23 -4.15
CA TRP A 466 16.84 45.18 -3.10
C TRP A 466 17.16 44.65 -1.69
N ILE A 467 16.78 43.41 -1.37
CA ILE A 467 17.12 42.78 -0.08
C ILE A 467 18.64 42.68 0.10
N ARG A 468 19.35 42.29 -0.96
CA ARG A 468 20.81 42.17 -0.92
C ARG A 468 21.48 43.52 -0.77
N ASP A 469 21.25 44.44 -1.71
CA ASP A 469 22.07 45.64 -1.88
C ASP A 469 21.55 46.85 -1.10
N LYS A 470 20.23 46.97 -0.90
CA LYS A 470 19.61 48.11 -0.17
C LYS A 470 19.45 47.81 1.31
N LEU A 471 18.98 46.62 1.69
CA LEU A 471 18.88 46.21 3.09
C LEU A 471 20.20 45.66 3.66
N GLY A 472 21.21 45.40 2.84
CA GLY A 472 22.51 44.90 3.30
C GLY A 472 22.52 43.43 3.72
N LEU A 473 21.50 42.65 3.38
CA LEU A 473 21.36 41.25 3.79
C LEU A 473 22.03 40.29 2.79
N HIS A 474 23.28 40.59 2.40
CA HIS A 474 24.04 39.78 1.43
C HIS A 474 24.21 38.33 1.88
N SER A 475 24.61 38.15 3.14
CA SER A 475 24.85 36.84 3.73
C SER A 475 23.56 36.02 3.82
N LEU A 476 22.43 36.65 4.14
CA LEU A 476 21.12 35.99 4.16
C LEU A 476 20.72 35.41 2.81
N VAL A 477 20.77 36.25 1.76
CA VAL A 477 20.37 35.84 0.40
C VAL A 477 21.25 34.70 -0.09
N GLN A 478 22.56 34.78 0.17
CA GLN A 478 23.49 33.72 -0.18
C GLN A 478 23.21 32.42 0.58
N ALA A 479 22.93 32.49 1.89
CA ALA A 479 22.59 31.32 2.69
C ALA A 479 21.31 30.64 2.16
N MET A 480 20.27 31.41 1.84
CA MET A 480 19.03 30.90 1.25
C MET A 480 19.28 30.11 -0.04
N GLU A 481 20.08 30.66 -0.95
CA GLU A 481 20.39 30.06 -2.24
C GLU A 481 21.31 28.83 -2.15
N LEU A 482 22.10 28.75 -1.08
CA LEU A 482 22.95 27.59 -0.81
C LEU A 482 22.17 26.43 -0.16
N ASP A 483 21.24 26.75 0.73
CA ASP A 483 20.52 25.75 1.52
C ASP A 483 19.34 25.12 0.78
N PHE A 484 18.72 25.85 -0.17
CA PHE A 484 17.53 25.42 -0.90
C PHE A 484 17.79 25.22 -2.40
N GLN A 485 16.98 24.36 -3.04
CA GLN A 485 17.14 24.05 -4.46
C GLN A 485 16.68 25.18 -5.38
N GLU A 486 15.60 25.86 -5.00
CA GLU A 486 15.01 26.97 -5.75
C GLU A 486 14.56 28.01 -4.73
N VAL A 487 15.01 29.26 -4.88
CA VAL A 487 14.61 30.39 -4.05
C VAL A 487 13.92 31.41 -4.94
N ARG A 488 12.77 31.92 -4.50
CA ARG A 488 12.06 33.00 -5.20
C ARG A 488 11.59 34.06 -4.22
N PHE A 489 11.79 35.32 -4.58
CA PHE A 489 11.47 36.48 -3.77
C PHE A 489 10.16 37.11 -4.26
N PHE A 490 9.30 37.47 -3.32
CA PHE A 490 7.99 38.05 -3.58
C PHE A 490 7.78 39.26 -2.68
N CYS A 491 7.38 40.39 -3.26
CA CYS A 491 6.89 41.52 -2.49
C CYS A 491 5.42 41.29 -2.18
N THR A 492 5.05 41.16 -0.91
CA THR A 492 3.68 40.80 -0.49
C THR A 492 3.05 41.90 0.35
N ALA A 493 1.81 42.25 -0.01
CA ALA A 493 0.94 43.10 0.78
C ALA A 493 -0.21 42.24 1.33
N ALA A 494 -0.16 41.91 2.63
CA ALA A 494 -1.16 41.06 3.27
C ALA A 494 -2.37 41.88 3.75
N VAL A 495 -2.93 42.69 2.84
CA VAL A 495 -4.07 43.59 3.08
C VAL A 495 -5.25 43.12 2.23
N ALA A 496 -6.46 43.25 2.76
CA ALA A 496 -7.69 43.04 2.01
C ALA A 496 -8.40 44.38 1.80
N ASP A 497 -8.94 44.60 0.61
CA ASP A 497 -9.79 45.77 0.35
C ASP A 497 -11.16 45.64 1.04
N GLU A 498 -11.98 46.70 1.01
CA GLU A 498 -13.32 46.71 1.61
C GLU A 498 -14.24 45.61 1.06
N THR A 499 -13.95 45.14 -0.16
CA THR A 499 -14.66 44.02 -0.83
C THR A 499 -14.06 42.65 -0.54
N ALA A 500 -13.12 42.57 0.41
CA ALA A 500 -12.38 41.36 0.80
C ALA A 500 -11.54 40.75 -0.33
N ARG A 501 -11.09 41.55 -1.31
CA ARG A 501 -10.11 41.13 -2.31
C ARG A 501 -8.72 41.39 -1.79
N VAL A 502 -7.85 40.40 -2.02
CA VAL A 502 -6.45 40.44 -1.62
C VAL A 502 -5.63 41.01 -2.78
N ASP A 503 -4.56 41.71 -2.46
CA ASP A 503 -3.62 42.24 -3.45
C ASP A 503 -3.11 41.16 -4.42
N ALA A 504 -2.88 41.56 -5.68
CA ALA A 504 -2.46 40.65 -6.74
C ALA A 504 -1.11 39.97 -6.46
N SER A 505 -0.26 40.56 -5.61
CA SER A 505 0.97 39.94 -5.12
C SER A 505 0.73 38.60 -4.42
N ILE A 506 -0.33 38.49 -3.61
CA ILE A 506 -0.64 37.28 -2.84
C ILE A 506 -1.08 36.15 -3.77
N SER A 507 -1.87 36.43 -4.79
CA SER A 507 -2.32 35.43 -5.76
C SER A 507 -1.14 34.74 -6.46
N ARG A 508 -0.15 35.51 -6.93
CA ARG A 508 1.06 34.97 -7.57
C ARG A 508 1.95 34.19 -6.60
N PHE A 509 2.06 34.69 -5.37
CA PHE A 509 2.79 34.03 -4.31
C PHE A 509 2.18 32.65 -3.99
N VAL A 510 0.85 32.58 -3.82
CA VAL A 510 0.12 31.33 -3.56
C VAL A 510 0.28 30.34 -4.72
N GLU A 511 0.16 30.81 -5.96
CA GLU A 511 0.31 29.95 -7.14
C GLU A 511 1.68 29.27 -7.19
N TRP A 512 2.76 30.02 -6.92
CA TRP A 512 4.11 29.46 -6.89
C TRP A 512 4.31 28.47 -5.73
N CYS A 513 3.75 28.80 -4.55
CA CYS A 513 3.87 27.97 -3.36
C CYS A 513 3.17 26.61 -3.50
N LEU A 514 1.99 26.60 -4.15
CA LEU A 514 1.16 25.40 -4.34
C LEU A 514 1.42 24.68 -5.67
N ARG A 515 2.37 25.17 -6.47
CA ARG A 515 2.82 24.51 -7.69
C ARG A 515 3.36 23.11 -7.35
N PRO A 516 2.91 22.06 -8.05
CA PRO A 516 3.27 20.66 -7.77
C PRO A 516 4.75 20.34 -7.99
#